data_AF-A0A1J6KCZ1-F1
#
_entry.id   AF-A0A1J6KCZ1-F1
#
_cell.length_a   1.000
_cell.length_b   1.000
_cell.length_c   1.000
_cell.angle_alpha   90.00
_cell.angle_beta   90.00
_cell.angle_gamma   90.00
#
_symmetry.space_group_name_H-M   'P 1'
#
loop_
_entity.id
_entity.type
_entity.pdbx_description
1 polymer ?
#
loop_
_entity_poly.entity_id
_entity_poly.type
_entity_poly.pdbx_seq_one_letter_code
_entity_poly.pdbx_strand_id
1 'polypeptide(L)'
;MAYAMGALMWKTSDQPANVDEKCAGVLGAAMFYAKVGDAAIVYTGDYNMTPDRHLGAAQIDRLQLDLVITESTYATTFRDSKYAREREFLEAVHKCVASGGKVLIPTFALGRAQELCMLLDDYWERMNLKAPIYFAAGLTIQANLYYKVLINWTSQKVKSTSATRNAFDFKNVHSFDRSTINAPGPCVLFATPGMISGGFSLEVFKQWAPCGQNLITLPGYCVAGTVGHRLMSAKTPAKINVDENTQIDVRCQIHQLSFSPHTDAKGIMDLVKFLSPKHVILVHGEKPKMALLKKGIELDFGIPCYYPANNETVCIPSSLYVKADASREFLKSSLSPNFKFLNTSSRADIDLILNERTESFVQVCDDRVAEGVLTMQKNQHPKIVHQNELLVMVGGENHEVQFAYCCPVRVSDECKDVAPSPGENTPPVFDKCPWLHLLYTKLSNDFQDVTYQNDGDRLQIESFTVSVCLKEKCPHRTHVSPDSTSETVNFCCVWSMVDEKLAWRVISIMKNLELRTR
;
A
#
# COMPACT_ATOMS: atom_id res chain seq x y z
N MET A 1 26.49 -9.24 -10.80
CA MET A 1 25.56 -9.15 -11.94
C MET A 1 24.74 -10.42 -11.96
N ALA A 2 23.50 -10.35 -11.48
CA ALA A 2 22.58 -11.48 -11.51
C ALA A 2 22.08 -11.65 -12.94
N TYR A 3 22.38 -12.79 -13.54
CA TYR A 3 21.78 -13.24 -14.79
C TYR A 3 20.30 -13.57 -14.54
N ALA A 4 19.49 -13.52 -15.60
CA ALA A 4 18.14 -14.07 -15.66
C ALA A 4 18.11 -15.51 -15.11
N MET A 5 17.96 -15.62 -13.80
CA MET A 5 17.53 -16.82 -13.10
C MET A 5 16.22 -16.40 -12.46
N GLY A 6 15.15 -17.10 -12.85
CA GLY A 6 13.82 -16.92 -12.31
C GLY A 6 13.88 -16.72 -10.80
N ALA A 7 13.13 -15.73 -10.33
CA ALA A 7 13.14 -15.34 -8.93
C ALA A 7 12.96 -16.57 -8.03
N LEU A 8 13.86 -16.68 -7.05
CA LEU A 8 13.79 -17.73 -6.04
C LEU A 8 12.45 -17.66 -5.30
N MET A 9 11.79 -18.80 -5.27
CA MET A 9 10.52 -19.05 -4.60
C MET A 9 10.62 -18.76 -3.09
N TRP A 10 9.91 -17.74 -2.61
CA TRP A 10 9.67 -17.51 -1.18
C TRP A 10 8.21 -17.86 -0.86
N LYS A 11 8.01 -18.87 0.00
CA LYS A 11 6.70 -19.32 0.45
C LYS A 11 6.51 -18.84 1.89
N THR A 12 5.61 -17.88 2.11
CA THR A 12 5.07 -17.58 3.45
C THR A 12 3.71 -18.27 3.62
N SER A 13 3.44 -18.74 4.84
CA SER A 13 2.39 -19.71 5.14
C SER A 13 0.97 -19.19 4.96
N ASP A 14 0.07 -20.17 4.79
CA ASP A 14 -1.37 -20.16 5.04
C ASP A 14 -2.38 -19.72 3.98
N GLN A 15 -1.96 -19.44 2.73
CA GLN A 15 -2.87 -19.58 1.57
C GLN A 15 -2.16 -20.20 0.37
N PRO A 16 -2.84 -21.01 -0.47
CA PRO A 16 -2.26 -21.45 -1.73
C PRO A 16 -1.95 -20.20 -2.56
N ALA A 17 -0.66 -19.97 -2.84
CA ALA A 17 -0.28 -19.00 -3.85
C ALA A 17 -0.91 -19.49 -5.16
N ASN A 18 -1.93 -18.78 -5.65
CA ASN A 18 -2.34 -18.89 -7.05
C ASN A 18 -1.19 -18.29 -7.86
N VAL A 19 -0.23 -19.13 -8.22
CA VAL A 19 0.81 -18.77 -9.19
C VAL A 19 0.13 -18.84 -10.55
N ASP A 20 -0.29 -17.71 -11.08
CA ASP A 20 -0.62 -17.64 -12.50
C ASP A 20 0.70 -17.69 -13.30
N GLU A 21 1.12 -18.92 -13.66
CA GLU A 21 2.38 -19.28 -14.31
C GLU A 21 2.50 -18.82 -15.78
N LYS A 22 2.21 -17.55 -16.08
CA LYS A 22 2.20 -17.04 -17.46
C LYS A 22 2.93 -15.72 -17.60
N CYS A 23 4.24 -15.75 -17.36
CA CYS A 23 5.07 -14.56 -17.56
C CYS A 23 5.95 -14.79 -18.78
N ALA A 24 5.75 -13.94 -19.78
CA ALA A 24 6.45 -14.05 -21.04
C ALA A 24 7.80 -13.37 -20.95
N GLY A 25 8.82 -13.98 -21.54
CA GLY A 25 10.18 -13.45 -21.64
C GLY A 25 11.12 -14.59 -21.98
N VAL A 26 11.12 -15.61 -21.12
CA VAL A 26 11.73 -16.93 -21.33
C VAL A 26 10.78 -18.01 -20.80
N LEU A 27 10.92 -19.24 -21.28
CA LEU A 27 10.13 -20.37 -20.79
C LEU A 27 10.34 -20.56 -19.28
N GLY A 28 9.25 -20.61 -18.52
CA GLY A 28 9.29 -20.78 -17.06
C GLY A 28 9.48 -19.50 -16.25
N ALA A 29 9.50 -18.31 -16.87
CA ALA A 29 9.45 -17.06 -16.14
C ALA A 29 8.10 -16.90 -15.42
N ALA A 30 8.13 -16.26 -14.24
CA ALA A 30 6.95 -16.02 -13.40
C ALA A 30 7.04 -14.67 -12.67
N MET A 31 5.87 -14.06 -12.47
CA MET A 31 5.62 -12.91 -11.60
C MET A 31 5.13 -13.46 -10.27
N PHE A 32 5.60 -12.91 -9.16
CA PHE A 32 5.26 -13.38 -7.83
C PHE A 32 4.29 -12.41 -7.16
N TYR A 33 3.10 -12.90 -6.84
CA TYR A 33 2.17 -12.23 -5.95
C TYR A 33 2.40 -12.68 -4.51
N ALA A 34 2.53 -11.72 -3.60
CA ALA A 34 2.68 -11.98 -2.18
C ALA A 34 1.71 -11.09 -1.39
N LYS A 35 1.04 -11.68 -0.39
CA LYS A 35 0.15 -10.96 0.53
C LYS A 35 0.57 -11.24 1.98
N VAL A 36 0.79 -10.18 2.74
CA VAL A 36 1.14 -10.24 4.17
C VAL A 36 0.19 -9.32 4.93
N GLY A 37 -0.69 -9.90 5.74
CA GLY A 37 -1.82 -9.16 6.33
C GLY A 37 -2.71 -8.59 5.23
N ASP A 38 -2.93 -7.28 5.25
CA ASP A 38 -3.69 -6.57 4.22
C ASP A 38 -2.83 -6.01 3.09
N ALA A 39 -1.49 -6.10 3.21
CA ALA A 39 -0.57 -5.61 2.20
C ALA A 39 -0.38 -6.62 1.08
N ALA A 40 -0.54 -6.18 -0.18
CA ALA A 40 -0.37 -6.99 -1.37
C ALA A 40 0.71 -6.42 -2.30
N ILE A 41 1.62 -7.30 -2.74
CA ILE A 41 2.80 -6.93 -3.54
C ILE A 41 2.91 -7.85 -4.76
N VAL A 42 3.34 -7.29 -5.88
CA VAL A 42 3.78 -8.06 -7.05
C VAL A 42 5.24 -7.75 -7.37
N TYR A 43 6.05 -8.79 -7.52
CA TYR A 43 7.39 -8.71 -8.11
C TYR A 43 7.37 -9.30 -9.51
N THR A 44 7.69 -8.51 -10.53
CA THR A 44 7.50 -8.95 -11.92
C THR A 44 8.59 -9.88 -12.43
N GLY A 45 9.81 -9.77 -11.89
CA GLY A 45 11.00 -10.22 -12.61
C GLY A 45 11.10 -9.56 -13.99
N ASP A 46 11.76 -10.24 -14.94
CA ASP A 46 11.76 -9.83 -16.34
C ASP A 46 10.50 -10.34 -17.04
N TYR A 47 9.83 -9.48 -17.80
CA TYR A 47 8.58 -9.83 -18.49
C TYR A 47 8.46 -9.12 -19.84
N ASN A 48 7.57 -9.63 -20.69
CA ASN A 48 7.27 -9.08 -22.01
C ASN A 48 5.77 -8.99 -22.22
N MET A 49 5.26 -7.78 -22.43
CA MET A 49 3.84 -7.57 -22.74
C MET A 49 3.49 -7.90 -24.20
N THR A 50 4.49 -8.06 -25.08
CA THR A 50 4.27 -8.43 -26.49
C THR A 50 4.49 -9.94 -26.67
N PRO A 51 3.53 -10.67 -27.26
CA PRO A 51 3.69 -12.11 -27.47
C PRO A 51 4.75 -12.43 -28.52
N ASP A 52 5.58 -13.42 -28.20
CA ASP A 52 6.53 -14.03 -29.12
C ASP A 52 5.86 -15.10 -29.99
N ARG A 53 6.60 -15.74 -30.89
CA ARG A 53 6.07 -16.90 -31.65
C ARG A 53 5.89 -18.08 -30.71
N HIS A 54 6.89 -18.33 -29.86
CA HIS A 54 6.89 -19.48 -28.95
C HIS A 54 6.25 -19.22 -27.59
N LEU A 55 6.22 -17.98 -27.10
CA LEU A 55 5.63 -17.62 -25.80
C LEU A 55 4.45 -16.66 -25.97
N GLY A 56 3.50 -16.73 -25.03
CA GLY A 56 2.40 -15.75 -24.94
C GLY A 56 2.90 -14.36 -24.53
N ALA A 57 1.99 -13.44 -24.25
CA ALA A 57 2.29 -12.21 -23.52
C ALA A 57 2.27 -12.49 -22.00
N ALA A 58 2.93 -11.66 -21.21
CA ALA A 58 2.77 -11.70 -19.76
C ALA A 58 1.30 -11.44 -19.38
N GLN A 59 0.77 -12.24 -18.47
CA GLN A 59 -0.60 -12.14 -17.98
C GLN A 59 -0.60 -11.99 -16.47
N ILE A 60 -1.41 -11.05 -15.98
CA ILE A 60 -1.68 -10.87 -14.56
C ILE A 60 -3.12 -10.41 -14.42
N ASP A 61 -3.81 -10.93 -13.40
CA ASP A 61 -5.14 -10.48 -13.07
C ASP A 61 -5.12 -9.06 -12.49
N ARG A 62 -6.27 -8.40 -12.53
CA ARG A 62 -6.40 -7.08 -11.92
C ARG A 62 -6.49 -7.23 -10.39
N LEU A 63 -5.39 -6.94 -9.72
CA LEU A 63 -5.24 -7.09 -8.28
C LEU A 63 -5.23 -5.72 -7.60
N GLN A 64 -5.76 -5.63 -6.38
CA GLN A 64 -5.58 -4.45 -5.55
C GLN A 64 -4.21 -4.54 -4.87
N LEU A 65 -3.25 -3.75 -5.34
CA LEU A 65 -1.85 -3.83 -4.94
C LEU A 65 -1.40 -2.58 -4.19
N ASP A 66 -0.70 -2.78 -3.08
CA ASP A 66 0.00 -1.71 -2.38
C ASP A 66 1.33 -1.40 -3.07
N LEU A 67 1.99 -2.41 -3.63
CA LEU A 67 3.29 -2.24 -4.28
C LEU A 67 3.44 -3.13 -5.52
N VAL A 68 3.95 -2.54 -6.60
CA VAL A 68 4.52 -3.27 -7.74
C VAL A 68 6.02 -3.00 -7.82
N ILE A 69 6.82 -4.07 -7.87
CA ILE A 69 8.25 -4.01 -8.15
C ILE A 69 8.46 -4.53 -9.57
N THR A 70 8.80 -3.63 -10.50
CA THR A 70 8.91 -3.93 -11.94
C THR A 70 10.33 -3.73 -12.47
N GLU A 71 10.73 -4.57 -13.42
CA GLU A 71 11.96 -4.32 -14.19
C GLU A 71 11.86 -3.02 -15.00
N SER A 72 13.01 -2.50 -15.43
CA SER A 72 13.12 -1.21 -16.15
C SER A 72 14.22 -1.23 -17.23
N THR A 73 14.52 -2.41 -17.77
CA THR A 73 15.62 -2.64 -18.73
C THR A 73 15.54 -1.71 -19.95
N TYR A 74 14.34 -1.50 -20.49
CA TYR A 74 14.07 -0.62 -21.66
C TYR A 74 13.20 0.59 -21.31
N ALA A 75 13.40 1.17 -20.12
CA ALA A 75 12.64 2.29 -19.58
C ALA A 75 12.41 3.49 -20.52
N THR A 76 13.31 3.73 -21.49
CA THR A 76 13.22 4.86 -22.43
C THR A 76 13.14 4.43 -23.90
N THR A 77 13.04 3.13 -24.16
CA THR A 77 13.03 2.61 -25.54
C THR A 77 11.61 2.26 -25.93
N PHE A 78 11.19 2.77 -27.09
CA PHE A 78 9.97 2.34 -27.77
C PHE A 78 10.36 1.42 -28.91
N ARG A 79 9.67 0.28 -29.02
CA ARG A 79 10.00 -0.70 -30.07
C ARG A 79 9.06 -0.59 -31.25
N ASP A 80 9.63 -0.76 -32.43
CA ASP A 80 8.86 -0.95 -33.65
C ASP A 80 8.03 -2.23 -33.60
N SER A 81 7.04 -2.28 -34.49
CA SER A 81 6.20 -3.47 -34.64
C SER A 81 7.04 -4.73 -34.82
N LYS A 82 6.59 -5.82 -34.19
CA LYS A 82 7.24 -7.14 -34.30
C LYS A 82 7.47 -7.54 -35.76
N TYR A 83 6.47 -7.36 -36.62
CA TYR A 83 6.55 -7.72 -38.03
C TYR A 83 7.62 -6.94 -38.80
N ALA A 84 7.78 -5.64 -38.53
CA ALA A 84 8.83 -4.85 -39.17
C ALA A 84 10.22 -5.37 -38.79
N ARG A 85 10.45 -5.65 -37.50
CA ARG A 85 11.71 -6.20 -36.99
C ARG A 85 11.99 -7.61 -37.53
N GLU A 86 10.98 -8.48 -37.59
CA GLU A 86 11.12 -9.83 -38.18
C GLU A 86 11.54 -9.75 -39.65
N ARG A 87 10.91 -8.86 -40.43
CA ARG A 87 11.24 -8.66 -41.84
C ARG A 87 12.66 -8.13 -42.04
N GLU A 88 13.03 -7.08 -41.30
CA GLU A 88 14.37 -6.48 -41.37
C GLU A 88 15.47 -7.52 -41.08
N PHE A 89 15.27 -8.34 -40.04
CA PHE A 89 16.18 -9.42 -39.70
C PHE A 89 16.31 -10.45 -40.82
N LEU A 90 15.18 -10.94 -41.34
CA LEU A 90 15.17 -11.93 -42.41
C LEU A 90 15.86 -11.41 -43.68
N GLU A 91 15.62 -10.14 -44.03
CA GLU A 91 16.25 -9.47 -45.18
C GLU A 91 17.77 -9.38 -45.00
N ALA A 92 18.24 -8.97 -43.82
CA ALA A 92 19.68 -8.86 -43.51
C ALA A 92 20.39 -10.22 -43.59
N VAL A 93 19.81 -11.25 -42.96
CA VAL A 93 20.38 -12.61 -42.95
C VAL A 93 20.37 -13.21 -44.34
N HIS A 94 19.24 -13.14 -45.07
CA HIS A 94 19.14 -13.67 -46.42
C HIS A 94 20.14 -12.98 -47.36
N LYS A 95 20.23 -11.65 -47.33
CA LYS A 95 21.19 -10.92 -48.18
C LYS A 95 22.64 -11.35 -47.94
N CYS A 96 23.05 -11.54 -46.68
CA CYS A 96 24.39 -12.00 -46.34
C CYS A 96 24.65 -13.42 -46.88
N VAL A 97 23.74 -14.35 -46.60
CA VAL A 97 23.86 -15.75 -47.03
C VAL A 97 23.84 -15.88 -48.55
N ALA A 98 22.97 -15.15 -49.25
CA ALA A 98 22.90 -15.13 -50.72
C ALA A 98 24.17 -14.56 -51.35
N SER A 99 24.88 -13.67 -50.64
CA SER A 99 26.18 -13.14 -51.07
C SER A 99 27.36 -14.07 -50.73
N GLY A 100 27.10 -15.28 -50.21
CA GLY A 100 28.12 -16.24 -49.81
C GLY A 100 28.76 -15.99 -48.43
N GLY A 101 28.25 -15.01 -47.68
CA GLY A 101 28.77 -14.64 -46.36
C GLY A 101 28.27 -15.55 -45.23
N LYS A 102 28.96 -15.47 -44.09
CA LYS A 102 28.58 -16.16 -42.86
C LYS A 102 27.88 -15.21 -41.88
N VAL A 103 26.84 -15.71 -41.22
CA VAL A 103 26.07 -14.96 -40.23
C VAL A 103 26.33 -15.52 -38.84
N LEU A 104 26.88 -14.70 -37.94
CA LEU A 104 27.00 -15.01 -36.51
C LEU A 104 25.86 -14.33 -35.75
N ILE A 105 25.08 -15.13 -35.01
CA ILE A 105 24.01 -14.66 -34.12
C ILE A 105 24.39 -15.04 -32.68
N PRO A 106 25.06 -14.15 -31.93
CA PRO A 106 25.38 -14.43 -30.54
C PRO A 106 24.12 -14.35 -29.69
N THR A 107 23.74 -15.46 -29.05
CA THR A 107 22.56 -15.56 -28.18
C THR A 107 22.89 -16.27 -26.88
N PHE A 108 22.05 -16.08 -25.86
CA PHE A 108 22.00 -17.02 -24.75
C PHE A 108 21.37 -18.35 -25.21
N ALA A 109 21.70 -19.45 -24.52
CA ALA A 109 21.27 -20.79 -24.92
C ALA A 109 19.75 -21.00 -24.84
N LEU A 110 19.06 -20.25 -23.98
CA LEU A 110 17.62 -20.31 -23.72
C LEU A 110 16.96 -18.98 -24.07
N GLY A 111 15.79 -19.03 -24.71
CA GLY A 111 14.94 -17.87 -25.01
C GLY A 111 15.08 -17.43 -26.46
N ARG A 112 15.87 -16.37 -26.71
CA ARG A 112 15.92 -15.73 -28.04
C ARG A 112 16.53 -16.59 -29.14
N ALA A 113 17.41 -17.53 -28.79
CA ALA A 113 17.91 -18.50 -29.75
C ALA A 113 16.77 -19.29 -30.39
N GLN A 114 15.82 -19.78 -29.59
CA GLN A 114 14.68 -20.57 -30.08
C GLN A 114 13.70 -19.71 -30.89
N GLU A 115 13.39 -18.49 -30.45
CA GLU A 115 12.50 -17.57 -31.20
C GLU A 115 13.04 -17.24 -32.59
N LEU A 116 14.31 -16.82 -32.67
CA LEU A 116 14.94 -16.46 -33.93
C LEU A 116 15.15 -17.68 -34.82
N CYS A 117 15.45 -18.84 -34.23
CA CYS A 117 15.60 -20.09 -34.98
C CYS A 117 14.27 -20.55 -35.59
N MET A 118 13.16 -20.49 -34.84
CA MET A 118 11.83 -20.76 -35.39
C MET A 118 11.50 -19.85 -36.58
N LEU A 119 11.84 -18.56 -36.46
CA LEU A 119 11.64 -17.59 -37.54
C LEU A 119 12.47 -17.92 -38.79
N LEU A 120 13.74 -18.30 -38.61
CA LEU A 120 14.61 -18.68 -39.72
C LEU A 120 14.22 -20.02 -40.35
N ASP A 121 13.89 -21.06 -39.57
CA ASP A 121 13.50 -22.38 -40.10
C ASP A 121 12.24 -22.26 -40.97
N ASP A 122 11.22 -21.52 -40.51
CA ASP A 122 10.02 -21.20 -41.28
C ASP A 122 10.35 -20.47 -42.60
N TYR A 123 11.27 -19.49 -42.54
CA TYR A 123 11.68 -18.71 -43.71
C TYR A 123 12.48 -19.56 -44.72
N TRP A 124 13.35 -20.44 -44.22
CA TRP A 124 14.16 -21.35 -45.03
C TRP A 124 13.29 -22.32 -45.82
N GLU A 125 12.26 -22.90 -45.19
CA GLU A 125 11.31 -23.77 -45.88
C GLU A 125 10.56 -23.02 -46.98
N ARG A 126 10.09 -21.79 -46.71
CA ARG A 126 9.32 -20.98 -47.67
C ARG A 126 10.13 -20.51 -48.87
N MET A 127 11.38 -20.10 -48.63
CA MET A 127 12.28 -19.58 -49.65
C MET A 127 13.16 -20.66 -50.29
N ASN A 128 13.04 -21.92 -49.84
CA ASN A 128 13.84 -23.07 -50.29
C ASN A 128 15.36 -22.81 -50.22
N LEU A 129 15.81 -22.13 -49.17
CA LEU A 129 17.23 -21.83 -48.96
C LEU A 129 17.99 -23.09 -48.55
N LYS A 130 19.22 -23.24 -49.07
CA LYS A 130 20.07 -24.43 -48.84
C LYS A 130 21.22 -24.20 -47.87
N ALA A 131 21.48 -22.96 -47.48
CA ALA A 131 22.54 -22.67 -46.52
C ALA A 131 22.20 -23.26 -45.16
N PRO A 132 23.11 -23.97 -44.49
CA PRO A 132 22.83 -24.60 -43.21
C PRO A 132 22.68 -23.57 -42.09
N ILE A 133 21.74 -23.85 -41.18
CA ILE A 133 21.62 -23.17 -39.89
C ILE A 133 22.24 -24.07 -38.84
N TYR A 134 23.02 -23.49 -37.94
CA TYR A 134 23.74 -24.23 -36.91
C TYR A 134 23.47 -23.69 -35.52
N PHE A 135 23.29 -24.61 -34.58
CA PHE A 135 23.47 -24.33 -33.16
C PHE A 135 24.87 -24.76 -32.75
N ALA A 136 25.61 -23.83 -32.15
CA ALA A 136 26.85 -24.16 -31.46
C ALA A 136 26.59 -25.30 -30.47
N ALA A 137 27.44 -26.33 -30.51
CA ALA A 137 27.32 -27.50 -29.65
C ALA A 137 27.25 -27.11 -28.16
N GLY A 138 26.57 -27.94 -27.36
CA GLY A 138 26.43 -27.73 -25.91
C GLY A 138 25.05 -27.24 -25.50
N LEU A 139 25.01 -26.14 -24.74
CA LEU A 139 23.81 -25.70 -23.98
C LEU A 139 22.60 -25.38 -24.86
N THR A 140 22.78 -24.84 -26.07
CA THR A 140 21.64 -24.46 -26.93
C THR A 140 20.89 -25.69 -27.46
N ILE A 141 21.60 -26.78 -27.76
CA ILE A 141 21.00 -28.06 -28.18
C ILE A 141 20.23 -28.67 -27.00
N GLN A 142 20.83 -28.69 -25.81
CA GLN A 142 20.18 -29.18 -24.59
C GLN A 142 18.95 -28.34 -24.23
N ALA A 143 19.05 -27.02 -24.32
CA ALA A 143 17.94 -26.09 -24.16
C ALA A 143 16.79 -26.44 -25.11
N ASN A 144 17.08 -26.72 -26.38
CA ASN A 144 16.06 -27.11 -27.35
C ASN A 144 15.34 -28.41 -26.96
N LEU A 145 16.03 -29.37 -26.34
CA LEU A 145 15.40 -30.59 -25.81
C LEU A 145 14.40 -30.26 -24.70
N TYR A 146 14.75 -29.35 -23.77
CA TYR A 146 13.82 -28.91 -22.74
C TYR A 146 12.59 -28.19 -23.32
N TYR A 147 12.77 -27.34 -24.34
CA TYR A 147 11.65 -26.69 -25.04
C TYR A 147 10.69 -27.71 -25.68
N LYS A 148 11.20 -28.83 -26.22
CA LYS A 148 10.37 -29.91 -26.76
C LYS A 148 9.55 -30.60 -25.68
N VAL A 149 10.14 -30.88 -24.53
CA VAL A 149 9.48 -31.57 -23.41
C VAL A 149 8.49 -30.66 -22.70
N LEU A 150 8.85 -29.39 -22.49
CA LEU A 150 8.04 -28.39 -21.81
C LEU A 150 7.12 -27.62 -22.77
N ILE A 151 6.70 -28.24 -23.87
CA ILE A 151 5.83 -27.63 -24.88
C ILE A 151 4.53 -27.07 -24.27
N ASN A 152 4.05 -27.67 -23.17
CA ASN A 152 2.84 -27.24 -22.47
C ASN A 152 2.96 -25.85 -21.81
N TRP A 153 4.18 -25.32 -21.68
CA TRP A 153 4.46 -24.00 -21.12
C TRP A 153 4.57 -22.91 -22.21
N THR A 154 4.35 -23.28 -23.49
CA THR A 154 4.45 -22.37 -24.62
C THR A 154 3.12 -21.66 -24.93
N SER A 155 3.07 -20.87 -26.00
CA SER A 155 1.83 -20.23 -26.46
C SER A 155 0.77 -21.26 -26.92
N GLN A 156 -0.51 -20.91 -26.84
CA GLN A 156 -1.59 -21.78 -27.31
C GLN A 156 -1.43 -22.18 -28.78
N LYS A 157 -0.87 -21.28 -29.60
CA LYS A 157 -0.55 -21.54 -31.00
C LYS A 157 0.42 -22.71 -31.14
N VAL A 158 1.53 -22.68 -30.41
CA VAL A 158 2.55 -23.75 -30.44
C VAL A 158 1.99 -25.06 -29.89
N LYS A 159 1.20 -25.02 -28.81
CA LYS A 159 0.52 -26.21 -28.27
C LYS A 159 -0.43 -26.84 -29.26
N SER A 160 -1.16 -26.04 -30.04
CA SER A 160 -2.10 -26.58 -31.03
C SER A 160 -1.41 -27.30 -32.19
N THR A 161 -0.23 -26.81 -32.61
CA THR A 161 0.54 -27.43 -33.70
C THR A 161 1.29 -28.68 -33.24
N SER A 162 1.62 -28.78 -31.94
CA SER A 162 2.47 -29.87 -31.40
C SER A 162 1.90 -31.27 -31.63
N ALA A 163 0.58 -31.41 -31.76
CA ALA A 163 -0.07 -32.69 -32.09
C ALA A 163 0.31 -33.23 -33.48
N THR A 164 0.68 -32.35 -34.41
CA THR A 164 1.11 -32.72 -35.78
C THR A 164 2.62 -32.76 -35.91
N ARG A 165 3.31 -31.74 -35.38
CA ARG A 165 4.77 -31.61 -35.40
C ARG A 165 5.19 -30.70 -34.25
N ASN A 166 6.24 -31.09 -33.53
CA ASN A 166 6.81 -30.22 -32.50
C ASN A 166 7.44 -28.98 -33.16
N ALA A 167 7.07 -27.78 -32.70
CA ALA A 167 7.57 -26.53 -33.28
C ALA A 167 9.09 -26.32 -33.10
N PHE A 168 9.72 -27.06 -32.19
CA PHE A 168 11.17 -27.03 -31.94
C PHE A 168 11.92 -28.18 -32.64
N ASP A 169 11.22 -29.02 -33.41
CA ASP A 169 11.83 -29.93 -34.39
C ASP A 169 12.15 -29.15 -35.66
N PHE A 170 13.30 -28.47 -35.63
CA PHE A 170 13.80 -27.68 -36.75
C PHE A 170 14.34 -28.58 -37.86
N LYS A 171 13.96 -28.33 -39.11
CA LYS A 171 14.40 -29.15 -40.26
C LYS A 171 15.78 -28.76 -40.77
N ASN A 172 16.09 -27.46 -40.75
CA ASN A 172 17.28 -26.91 -41.38
C ASN A 172 18.42 -26.63 -40.38
N VAL A 173 18.27 -27.08 -39.14
CA VAL A 173 19.16 -26.76 -38.03
C VAL A 173 19.97 -27.97 -37.63
N HIS A 174 21.29 -27.82 -37.63
CA HIS A 174 22.25 -28.88 -37.33
C HIS A 174 23.16 -28.48 -36.16
N SER A 175 23.82 -29.48 -35.56
CA SER A 175 24.87 -29.22 -34.59
C SER A 175 26.11 -28.67 -35.30
N PHE A 176 26.70 -27.62 -34.75
CA PHE A 176 27.97 -27.09 -35.26
C PHE A 176 29.16 -27.88 -34.71
N ASP A 177 30.05 -28.31 -35.58
CA ASP A 177 31.37 -28.81 -35.16
C ASP A 177 32.38 -27.65 -35.15
N ARG A 178 33.11 -27.50 -34.05
CA ARG A 178 34.14 -26.47 -33.87
C ARG A 178 35.24 -26.54 -34.93
N SER A 179 35.51 -27.70 -35.53
CA SER A 179 36.46 -27.81 -36.65
C SER A 179 36.02 -27.03 -37.89
N THR A 180 34.72 -26.76 -38.03
CA THR A 180 34.11 -26.16 -39.23
C THR A 180 34.04 -24.63 -39.20
N ILE A 181 34.62 -23.95 -38.20
CA ILE A 181 34.62 -22.47 -38.14
C ILE A 181 35.18 -21.86 -39.43
N ASN A 182 36.23 -22.47 -40.00
CA ASN A 182 36.88 -22.03 -41.23
C ASN A 182 36.40 -22.75 -42.49
N ALA A 183 35.37 -23.61 -42.39
CA ALA A 183 34.82 -24.28 -43.57
C ALA A 183 34.30 -23.24 -44.58
N PRO A 184 34.51 -23.44 -45.89
CA PRO A 184 34.04 -22.52 -46.91
C PRO A 184 32.51 -22.57 -47.05
N GLY A 185 31.94 -21.49 -47.59
CA GLY A 185 30.51 -21.38 -47.89
C GLY A 185 29.70 -20.63 -46.83
N PRO A 186 28.46 -20.23 -47.19
CA PRO A 186 27.59 -19.47 -46.33
C PRO A 186 26.93 -20.36 -45.27
N CYS A 187 26.78 -19.84 -44.06
CA CYS A 187 26.01 -20.48 -43.00
C CYS A 187 25.48 -19.46 -42.01
N VAL A 188 24.49 -19.87 -41.22
CA VAL A 188 24.03 -19.11 -40.05
C VAL A 188 24.42 -19.89 -38.80
N LEU A 189 25.08 -19.24 -37.85
CA LEU A 189 25.52 -19.86 -36.60
C LEU A 189 25.01 -19.11 -35.39
N PHE A 190 24.21 -19.78 -34.56
CA PHE A 190 23.88 -19.34 -33.22
C PHE A 190 24.97 -19.78 -32.25
N ALA A 191 25.59 -18.83 -31.54
CA ALA A 191 26.69 -19.13 -30.63
C ALA A 191 26.51 -18.43 -29.27
N THR A 192 26.97 -19.08 -28.21
CA THR A 192 26.92 -18.55 -26.84
C THR A 192 28.29 -18.04 -26.39
N PRO A 193 28.35 -17.04 -25.48
CA PRO A 193 27.25 -16.25 -24.91
C PRO A 193 26.78 -15.08 -25.80
N GLY A 194 25.61 -14.53 -25.50
CA GLY A 194 24.94 -13.52 -26.33
C GLY A 194 25.62 -12.16 -26.44
N MET A 195 26.45 -11.78 -25.46
CA MET A 195 27.12 -10.47 -25.44
C MET A 195 28.56 -10.50 -25.96
N ILE A 196 29.01 -11.64 -26.50
CA ILE A 196 30.38 -11.85 -26.99
C ILE A 196 31.44 -11.53 -25.91
N SER A 197 31.14 -11.83 -24.65
CA SER A 197 32.05 -11.57 -23.51
C SER A 197 33.19 -12.59 -23.40
N GLY A 198 33.08 -13.72 -24.09
CA GLY A 198 34.00 -14.86 -23.98
C GLY A 198 33.47 -16.06 -24.77
N GLY A 199 33.99 -17.25 -24.48
CA GLY A 199 33.45 -18.50 -25.01
C GLY A 199 33.44 -18.62 -26.53
N PHE A 200 32.51 -19.44 -27.03
CA PHE A 200 32.49 -19.83 -28.45
C PHE A 200 32.06 -18.71 -29.38
N SER A 201 31.11 -17.85 -28.96
CA SER A 201 30.71 -16.68 -29.75
C SER A 201 31.88 -15.72 -30.00
N LEU A 202 32.74 -15.52 -29.01
CA LEU A 202 33.94 -14.68 -29.15
C LEU A 202 35.01 -15.33 -30.05
N GLU A 203 35.18 -16.65 -29.95
CA GLU A 203 36.10 -17.40 -30.82
C GLU A 203 35.71 -17.30 -32.29
N VAL A 204 34.43 -17.50 -32.59
CA VAL A 204 33.90 -17.35 -33.96
C VAL A 204 34.00 -15.89 -34.41
N PHE A 205 33.65 -14.94 -33.52
CA PHE A 205 33.79 -13.51 -33.79
C PHE A 205 35.21 -13.14 -34.22
N LYS A 206 36.24 -13.63 -33.50
CA LYS A 206 37.65 -13.40 -33.83
C LYS A 206 38.01 -13.81 -35.26
N GLN A 207 37.42 -14.89 -35.76
CA GLN A 207 37.70 -15.43 -37.09
C GLN A 207 36.84 -14.80 -38.19
N TRP A 208 35.58 -14.46 -37.88
CA TRP A 208 34.61 -14.03 -38.89
C TRP A 208 34.51 -12.50 -39.02
N ALA A 209 34.81 -11.73 -37.97
CA ALA A 209 34.74 -10.27 -37.99
C ALA A 209 35.65 -9.58 -39.03
N PRO A 210 36.85 -10.11 -39.35
CA PRO A 210 37.71 -9.53 -40.39
C PRO A 210 37.17 -9.66 -41.82
N CYS A 211 36.10 -10.40 -42.09
CA CYS A 211 35.57 -10.54 -43.46
C CYS A 211 34.35 -9.63 -43.69
N GLY A 212 34.42 -8.74 -44.68
CA GLY A 212 33.34 -7.78 -44.98
C GLY A 212 32.06 -8.38 -45.56
N GLN A 213 32.12 -9.62 -46.07
CA GLN A 213 30.95 -10.36 -46.54
C GLN A 213 30.11 -10.94 -45.39
N ASN A 214 30.72 -11.10 -44.21
CA ASN A 214 30.05 -11.67 -43.05
C ASN A 214 29.16 -10.65 -42.35
N LEU A 215 28.24 -11.17 -41.56
CA LEU A 215 27.27 -10.41 -40.77
C LEU A 215 27.31 -10.89 -39.32
N ILE A 216 27.32 -9.94 -38.39
CA ILE A 216 27.08 -10.21 -36.97
C ILE A 216 25.76 -9.56 -36.60
N THR A 217 24.82 -10.39 -36.15
CA THR A 217 23.48 -9.94 -35.79
C THR A 217 23.30 -9.98 -34.28
N LEU A 218 23.40 -8.84 -33.62
CA LEU A 218 23.24 -8.71 -32.16
C LEU A 218 21.74 -8.66 -31.81
N PRO A 219 21.16 -9.69 -31.19
CA PRO A 219 19.72 -9.82 -31.08
C PRO A 219 19.11 -9.06 -29.89
N GLY A 220 19.89 -8.69 -28.89
CA GLY A 220 19.36 -8.11 -27.65
C GLY A 220 20.31 -7.12 -26.98
N TYR A 221 19.95 -6.76 -25.75
CA TYR A 221 20.74 -5.81 -24.95
C TYR A 221 22.14 -6.35 -24.65
N CYS A 222 23.15 -5.51 -24.86
CA CYS A 222 24.51 -5.80 -24.43
C CYS A 222 24.91 -4.83 -23.31
N VAL A 223 25.33 -5.40 -22.18
CA VAL A 223 25.79 -4.65 -21.01
C VAL A 223 27.07 -3.88 -21.33
N ALA A 224 27.19 -2.66 -20.81
CA ALA A 224 28.37 -1.83 -20.93
C ALA A 224 29.65 -2.60 -20.52
N GLY A 225 30.72 -2.46 -21.30
CA GLY A 225 31.99 -3.16 -21.10
C GLY A 225 32.12 -4.48 -21.87
N THR A 226 31.04 -5.04 -22.41
CA THR A 226 31.10 -6.23 -23.28
C THR A 226 31.55 -5.88 -24.71
N VAL A 227 32.08 -6.87 -25.45
CA VAL A 227 32.41 -6.71 -26.88
C VAL A 227 31.15 -6.40 -27.69
N GLY A 228 30.03 -7.07 -27.40
CA GLY A 228 28.73 -6.81 -28.01
C GLY A 228 28.31 -5.34 -27.87
N HIS A 229 28.46 -4.75 -26.68
CA HIS A 229 28.14 -3.34 -26.45
C HIS A 229 29.05 -2.40 -27.25
N ARG A 230 30.36 -2.70 -27.34
CA ARG A 230 31.30 -1.92 -28.16
C ARG A 230 30.94 -1.96 -29.64
N LEU A 231 30.46 -3.12 -30.13
CA LEU A 231 30.03 -3.31 -31.52
C LEU A 231 28.78 -2.49 -31.87
N MET A 232 27.84 -2.32 -30.94
CA MET A 232 26.62 -1.54 -31.19
C MET A 232 26.92 -0.08 -31.55
N SER A 233 28.01 0.49 -31.01
CA SER A 233 28.44 1.87 -31.28
C SER A 233 29.53 1.98 -32.35
N ALA A 234 30.02 0.85 -32.86
CA ALA A 234 31.15 0.83 -33.79
C ALA A 234 30.70 1.21 -35.21
N LYS A 235 31.37 2.17 -35.83
CA LYS A 235 31.25 2.46 -37.27
C LYS A 235 32.23 1.59 -38.03
N THR A 236 31.76 0.54 -38.68
CA THR A 236 32.62 -0.38 -39.44
C THR A 236 33.15 0.26 -40.73
N PRO A 237 34.43 0.03 -41.12
CA PRO A 237 35.41 -0.83 -40.44
C PRO A 237 35.93 -0.21 -39.14
N ALA A 238 36.10 -1.02 -38.10
CA ALA A 238 36.52 -0.58 -36.78
C ALA A 238 37.53 -1.54 -36.15
N LYS A 239 38.43 -1.03 -35.31
CA LYS A 239 39.31 -1.86 -34.49
C LYS A 239 38.76 -1.96 -33.08
N ILE A 240 38.48 -3.18 -32.62
CA ILE A 240 37.93 -3.42 -31.28
C ILE A 240 38.93 -4.23 -30.48
N ASN A 241 39.31 -3.68 -29.32
CA ASN A 241 40.10 -4.40 -28.33
C ASN A 241 39.16 -5.38 -27.60
N VAL A 242 39.49 -6.66 -27.61
CA VAL A 242 38.76 -7.71 -26.88
C VAL A 242 39.33 -7.89 -25.49
N ASP A 243 40.65 -7.87 -25.39
CA ASP A 243 41.44 -7.89 -24.16
C ASP A 243 42.65 -6.95 -24.36
N GLU A 244 43.52 -6.83 -23.35
CA GLU A 244 44.67 -5.90 -23.35
C GLU A 244 45.65 -6.16 -24.51
N ASN A 245 45.71 -7.40 -25.01
CA ASN A 245 46.70 -7.83 -26.00
C ASN A 245 46.08 -8.18 -27.37
N THR A 246 44.75 -8.26 -27.46
CA THR A 246 44.05 -8.73 -28.67
C THR A 246 43.16 -7.62 -29.24
N GLN A 247 43.58 -7.09 -30.37
CA GLN A 247 42.79 -6.17 -31.19
C GLN A 247 42.30 -6.87 -32.45
N ILE A 248 41.01 -6.73 -32.76
CA ILE A 248 40.38 -7.35 -33.93
C ILE A 248 39.97 -6.26 -34.91
N ASP A 249 40.29 -6.47 -36.18
CA ASP A 249 39.77 -5.67 -37.29
C ASP A 249 38.36 -6.15 -37.65
N VAL A 250 37.37 -5.31 -37.37
CA VAL A 250 35.95 -5.58 -37.60
C VAL A 250 35.56 -4.93 -38.92
N ARG A 251 35.50 -5.75 -39.97
CA ARG A 251 35.11 -5.34 -41.33
C ARG A 251 33.73 -5.89 -41.74
N CYS A 252 33.26 -6.93 -41.07
CA CYS A 252 31.93 -7.49 -41.25
C CYS A 252 30.83 -6.46 -40.97
N GLN A 253 29.65 -6.70 -41.52
CA GLN A 253 28.46 -5.90 -41.22
C GLN A 253 27.99 -6.17 -39.79
N ILE A 254 27.64 -5.13 -39.04
CA ILE A 254 27.03 -5.24 -37.72
C ILE A 254 25.56 -4.84 -37.86
N HIS A 255 24.68 -5.75 -37.48
CA HIS A 255 23.25 -5.52 -37.48
C HIS A 255 22.72 -5.68 -36.05
N GLN A 256 22.11 -4.62 -35.53
CA GLN A 256 21.52 -4.62 -34.21
C GLN A 256 20.02 -4.83 -34.32
N LEU A 257 19.52 -5.90 -33.74
CA LEU A 257 18.09 -6.11 -33.56
C LEU A 257 17.68 -5.75 -32.15
N SER A 258 16.48 -5.19 -32.03
CA SER A 258 15.79 -5.04 -30.76
C SER A 258 14.94 -6.27 -30.43
N PHE A 259 15.47 -7.50 -30.56
CA PHE A 259 14.80 -8.77 -30.22
C PHE A 259 15.13 -9.22 -28.81
N SER A 260 14.69 -8.41 -27.84
CA SER A 260 14.97 -8.65 -26.44
C SER A 260 13.75 -9.19 -25.70
N PRO A 261 13.92 -10.13 -24.75
CA PRO A 261 12.82 -10.73 -24.00
C PRO A 261 12.17 -9.82 -22.97
N HIS A 262 12.64 -8.59 -22.84
CA HIS A 262 12.14 -7.63 -21.88
C HIS A 262 11.07 -6.75 -22.52
N THR A 263 10.18 -6.21 -21.71
CA THR A 263 9.19 -5.24 -22.12
C THR A 263 9.85 -3.90 -22.48
N ASP A 264 9.20 -3.13 -23.34
CA ASP A 264 9.61 -1.76 -23.67
C ASP A 264 8.94 -0.74 -22.73
N ALA A 265 9.26 0.55 -22.89
CA ALA A 265 8.72 1.62 -22.04
C ALA A 265 7.19 1.63 -22.04
N LYS A 266 6.58 1.40 -23.21
CA LYS A 266 5.13 1.33 -23.35
C LYS A 266 4.55 0.17 -22.55
N GLY A 267 5.10 -1.04 -22.68
CA GLY A 267 4.60 -2.19 -21.95
C GLY A 267 4.73 -2.05 -20.41
N ILE A 268 5.78 -1.36 -19.93
CA ILE A 268 5.90 -1.04 -18.49
C ILE A 268 4.79 -0.09 -18.05
N MET A 269 4.58 1.00 -18.78
CA MET A 269 3.52 1.97 -18.50
C MET A 269 2.12 1.34 -18.57
N ASP A 270 1.88 0.49 -19.56
CA ASP A 270 0.61 -0.23 -19.74
C ASP A 270 0.34 -1.18 -18.55
N LEU A 271 1.37 -1.90 -18.06
CA LEU A 271 1.24 -2.77 -16.89
C LEU A 271 0.94 -1.97 -15.62
N VAL A 272 1.70 -0.90 -15.37
CA VAL A 272 1.50 -0.03 -14.19
C VAL A 272 0.10 0.58 -14.21
N LYS A 273 -0.35 1.06 -15.37
CA LYS A 273 -1.71 1.59 -15.56
C LYS A 273 -2.77 0.53 -15.29
N PHE A 274 -2.61 -0.68 -15.84
CA PHE A 274 -3.56 -1.78 -15.67
C PHE A 274 -3.72 -2.19 -14.20
N LEU A 275 -2.59 -2.33 -13.49
CA LEU A 275 -2.57 -2.72 -12.08
C LEU A 275 -2.99 -1.58 -11.14
N SER A 276 -2.71 -0.32 -11.49
CA SER A 276 -3.00 0.86 -10.68
C SER A 276 -2.58 0.70 -9.19
N PRO A 277 -1.32 0.33 -8.89
CA PRO A 277 -0.88 0.10 -7.52
C PRO A 277 -0.77 1.41 -6.72
N LYS A 278 -0.74 1.32 -5.39
CA LYS A 278 -0.47 2.50 -4.54
C LYS A 278 0.96 3.01 -4.67
N HIS A 279 1.94 2.12 -4.90
CA HIS A 279 3.35 2.45 -5.03
C HIS A 279 4.04 1.60 -6.11
N VAL A 280 5.08 2.14 -6.74
CA VAL A 280 5.91 1.43 -7.73
C VAL A 280 7.39 1.51 -7.34
N ILE A 281 8.12 0.41 -7.47
CA ILE A 281 9.58 0.37 -7.39
C ILE A 281 10.14 -0.14 -8.72
N LEU A 282 11.02 0.66 -9.33
CA LEU A 282 11.78 0.30 -10.52
C LEU A 282 13.09 -0.38 -10.09
N VAL A 283 13.34 -1.55 -10.66
CA VAL A 283 14.58 -2.31 -10.49
C VAL A 283 15.13 -2.73 -11.85
N HIS A 284 16.34 -3.30 -11.88
CA HIS A 284 16.92 -3.90 -13.08
C HIS A 284 16.94 -2.96 -14.30
N GLY A 285 17.52 -1.77 -14.15
CA GLY A 285 17.64 -0.78 -15.23
C GLY A 285 18.79 0.20 -15.02
N GLU A 286 19.10 0.99 -16.05
CA GLU A 286 20.11 2.03 -15.95
C GLU A 286 19.56 3.24 -15.19
N LYS A 287 20.28 3.71 -14.17
CA LYS A 287 19.89 4.84 -13.31
C LYS A 287 19.33 6.06 -14.06
N PRO A 288 19.98 6.61 -15.11
CA PRO A 288 19.43 7.77 -15.82
C PRO A 288 18.10 7.45 -16.53
N LYS A 289 17.95 6.25 -17.09
CA LYS A 289 16.72 5.81 -17.77
C LYS A 289 15.58 5.55 -16.79
N MET A 290 15.89 4.95 -15.63
CA MET A 290 14.92 4.77 -14.54
C MET A 290 14.38 6.09 -14.02
N ALA A 291 15.23 7.12 -13.88
CA ALA A 291 14.81 8.45 -13.44
C ALA A 291 13.81 9.10 -14.41
N LEU A 292 13.96 8.86 -15.72
CA LEU A 292 13.00 9.34 -16.73
C LEU A 292 11.67 8.59 -16.65
N LEU A 293 11.71 7.26 -16.52
CA LEU A 293 10.49 6.44 -16.40
C LEU A 293 9.73 6.75 -15.11
N LYS A 294 10.42 6.95 -13.98
CA LYS A 294 9.80 7.40 -12.72
C LYS A 294 8.98 8.68 -12.95
N LYS A 295 9.58 9.69 -13.59
CA LYS A 295 8.89 10.95 -13.87
C LYS A 295 7.63 10.73 -14.72
N GLY A 296 7.71 9.85 -15.73
CA GLY A 296 6.55 9.47 -16.53
C GLY A 296 5.43 8.85 -15.69
N ILE A 297 5.76 7.88 -14.83
CA ILE A 297 4.78 7.22 -13.96
C ILE A 297 4.12 8.21 -12.98
N GLU A 298 4.91 9.08 -12.35
CA GLU A 298 4.40 10.07 -11.39
C GLU A 298 3.52 11.13 -12.08
N LEU A 299 3.90 11.61 -13.26
CA LEU A 299 3.14 12.62 -14.01
C LEU A 299 1.86 12.06 -14.62
N ASP A 300 1.92 10.87 -15.24
CA ASP A 300 0.81 10.31 -16.00
C ASP A 300 -0.24 9.64 -15.11
N PHE A 301 0.20 9.05 -13.99
CA PHE A 301 -0.68 8.24 -13.12
C PHE A 301 -0.82 8.79 -11.70
N GLY A 302 0.01 9.75 -11.26
CA GLY A 302 0.00 10.24 -9.88
C GLY A 302 0.43 9.19 -8.85
N ILE A 303 1.11 8.12 -9.28
CA ILE A 303 1.54 7.03 -8.40
C ILE A 303 2.97 7.29 -7.91
N PRO A 304 3.23 7.31 -6.58
CA PRO A 304 4.58 7.40 -6.04
C PRO A 304 5.49 6.30 -6.57
N CYS A 305 6.62 6.68 -7.18
CA CYS A 305 7.54 5.74 -7.82
C CYS A 305 8.96 5.90 -7.28
N TYR A 306 9.64 4.79 -7.00
CA TYR A 306 10.99 4.74 -6.44
C TYR A 306 11.94 3.96 -7.35
N TYR A 307 13.24 4.23 -7.26
CA TYR A 307 14.29 3.47 -7.99
C TYR A 307 15.55 3.39 -7.10
N PRO A 308 15.47 2.67 -5.96
CA PRO A 308 16.52 2.67 -4.95
C PRO A 308 17.86 2.16 -5.52
N ALA A 309 18.96 2.72 -5.02
CA ALA A 309 20.28 2.19 -5.26
C ALA A 309 20.48 0.84 -4.54
N ASN A 310 21.52 0.09 -4.92
CA ASN A 310 21.90 -1.11 -4.17
C ASN A 310 22.18 -0.76 -2.71
N ASN A 311 21.63 -1.57 -1.78
CA ASN A 311 21.69 -1.38 -0.32
C ASN A 311 20.88 -0.18 0.22
N GLU A 312 20.05 0.45 -0.59
CA GLU A 312 19.10 1.47 -0.13
C GLU A 312 17.79 0.81 0.29
N THR A 313 17.25 1.24 1.44
CA THR A 313 15.97 0.74 1.97
C THR A 313 14.87 1.75 1.66
N VAL A 314 13.77 1.27 1.09
CA VAL A 314 12.56 2.07 0.84
C VAL A 314 11.49 1.71 1.86
N CYS A 315 10.99 2.70 2.58
CA CYS A 315 9.88 2.55 3.52
C CYS A 315 8.58 2.97 2.85
N ILE A 316 7.64 2.03 2.72
CA ILE A 316 6.31 2.29 2.16
C ILE A 316 5.28 2.14 3.28
N PRO A 317 4.45 3.17 3.54
CA PRO A 317 3.42 3.08 4.56
C PRO A 317 2.38 2.05 4.14
N SER A 318 2.05 1.12 5.04
CA SER A 318 0.99 0.14 4.84
C SER A 318 -0.13 0.40 5.84
N SER A 319 -1.38 0.32 5.36
CA SER A 319 -2.57 0.40 6.19
C SER A 319 -2.90 -1.00 6.71
N LEU A 320 -2.66 -1.24 8.00
CA LEU A 320 -3.12 -2.46 8.65
C LEU A 320 -4.58 -2.25 9.07
N TYR A 321 -5.50 -3.03 8.52
CA TYR A 321 -6.88 -3.01 8.97
C TYR A 321 -7.03 -3.99 10.12
N VAL A 322 -7.34 -3.47 11.30
CA VAL A 322 -7.78 -4.31 12.41
C VAL A 322 -9.23 -4.64 12.17
N LYS A 323 -9.53 -5.89 11.80
CA LYS A 323 -10.91 -6.37 11.74
C LYS A 323 -11.48 -6.36 13.15
N ALA A 324 -12.52 -5.56 13.35
CA ALA A 324 -13.29 -5.50 14.59
C ALA A 324 -14.75 -5.86 14.30
N ASP A 325 -15.33 -6.71 15.14
CA ASP A 325 -16.75 -7.02 15.09
C ASP A 325 -17.55 -5.84 15.66
N ALA A 326 -18.76 -5.62 15.15
CA ALA A 326 -19.66 -4.61 15.67
C ALA A 326 -20.86 -5.28 16.35
N SER A 327 -21.24 -4.81 17.55
CA SER A 327 -22.47 -5.27 18.17
C SER A 327 -23.71 -4.77 17.42
N ARG A 328 -24.81 -5.50 17.58
CA ARG A 328 -26.07 -5.17 16.91
C ARG A 328 -26.62 -3.83 17.41
N GLU A 329 -26.49 -3.54 18.70
CA GLU A 329 -26.95 -2.28 19.29
C GLU A 329 -26.08 -1.09 18.85
N PHE A 330 -24.76 -1.26 18.69
CA PHE A 330 -23.89 -0.24 18.10
C PHE A 330 -24.26 0.07 16.65
N LEU A 331 -24.57 -0.96 15.86
CA LEU A 331 -25.02 -0.76 14.48
C LEU A 331 -26.37 -0.03 14.44
N LYS A 332 -27.31 -0.37 15.33
CA LYS A 332 -28.60 0.34 15.44
C LYS A 332 -28.41 1.82 15.83
N SER A 333 -27.55 2.12 16.81
CA SER A 333 -27.30 3.50 17.25
C SER A 333 -26.61 4.34 16.17
N SER A 334 -25.79 3.71 15.33
CA SER A 334 -25.14 4.36 14.19
C SER A 334 -26.11 4.65 13.03
N LEU A 335 -27.26 3.97 12.99
CA LEU A 335 -28.31 4.17 11.98
C LEU A 335 -29.34 5.22 12.39
N SER A 336 -29.39 5.62 13.67
CA SER A 336 -30.26 6.70 14.14
C SER A 336 -29.62 8.08 13.91
N PRO A 337 -30.32 9.02 13.25
CA PRO A 337 -29.79 10.36 13.03
C PRO A 337 -29.68 11.14 14.35
N ASN A 338 -28.49 11.63 14.67
CA ASN A 338 -28.24 12.53 15.79
C ASN A 338 -28.34 13.98 15.29
N PHE A 339 -29.55 14.53 15.27
CA PHE A 339 -29.74 15.95 14.95
C PHE A 339 -29.28 16.81 16.13
N LYS A 340 -28.17 17.54 15.96
CA LYS A 340 -27.81 18.63 16.87
C LYS A 340 -28.51 19.90 16.40
N PHE A 341 -29.43 20.42 17.21
CA PHE A 341 -30.08 21.70 16.98
C PHE A 341 -29.20 22.81 17.58
N LEU A 342 -28.50 23.56 16.73
CA LEU A 342 -27.78 24.76 17.15
C LEU A 342 -28.72 25.95 17.08
N ASN A 343 -29.08 26.51 18.24
CA ASN A 343 -29.68 27.84 18.30
C ASN A 343 -28.55 28.87 18.21
N THR A 344 -28.29 29.41 17.01
CA THR A 344 -27.40 30.56 16.86
C THR A 344 -28.09 31.83 17.35
N SER A 345 -27.92 32.15 18.63
CA SER A 345 -28.18 33.48 19.18
C SER A 345 -26.90 34.14 19.68
N SER A 346 -25.80 34.04 18.92
CA SER A 346 -24.60 34.85 19.18
C SER A 346 -24.20 35.61 17.93
N ARG A 347 -24.33 36.93 18.05
CA ARG A 347 -24.08 37.95 17.05
C ARG A 347 -22.57 38.19 16.93
N ALA A 348 -21.89 37.39 16.12
CA ALA A 348 -20.58 37.70 15.57
C ALA A 348 -20.40 36.82 14.32
N ASP A 349 -19.99 37.41 13.21
CA ASP A 349 -19.67 36.75 11.93
C ASP A 349 -20.84 36.45 10.96
N ILE A 350 -21.71 37.43 10.68
CA ILE A 350 -22.36 37.52 9.37
C ILE A 350 -22.49 39.01 8.97
N ASP A 351 -21.36 39.63 8.61
CA ASP A 351 -21.38 40.78 7.70
C ASP A 351 -20.95 40.27 6.33
N LEU A 352 -21.94 39.78 5.57
CA LEU A 352 -22.00 39.75 4.10
C LEU A 352 -23.16 38.82 3.71
N ILE A 353 -24.32 39.42 3.44
CA ILE A 353 -25.31 39.11 2.38
C ILE A 353 -26.70 39.60 2.82
N LEU A 354 -27.10 40.72 2.20
CA LEU A 354 -28.44 41.17 1.81
C LEU A 354 -29.62 41.08 2.81
N ASN A 355 -30.22 42.25 3.04
CA ASN A 355 -31.59 42.48 3.48
C ASN A 355 -32.59 41.42 2.99
N GLU A 356 -33.18 40.65 3.91
CA GLU A 356 -34.63 40.38 4.02
C GLU A 356 -34.90 39.39 5.18
N ARG A 357 -35.81 39.79 6.10
CA ARG A 357 -36.47 39.02 7.18
C ARG A 357 -35.60 38.18 8.14
N THR A 358 -35.56 38.60 9.40
CA THR A 358 -35.18 37.78 10.55
C THR A 358 -36.17 36.64 10.78
N GLU A 359 -35.91 35.48 10.19
CA GLU A 359 -36.42 34.20 10.67
C GLU A 359 -35.27 33.44 11.34
N SER A 360 -35.55 32.83 12.50
CA SER A 360 -34.62 31.94 13.18
C SER A 360 -34.39 30.70 12.33
N PHE A 361 -33.26 30.62 11.64
CA PHE A 361 -32.87 29.42 10.89
C PHE A 361 -32.41 28.33 11.87
N VAL A 362 -33.13 27.21 11.90
CA VAL A 362 -32.68 25.97 12.52
C VAL A 362 -31.70 25.32 11.56
N GLN A 363 -30.40 25.44 11.81
CA GLN A 363 -29.39 24.72 11.03
C GLN A 363 -29.30 23.27 11.53
N VAL A 364 -29.68 22.34 10.66
CA VAL A 364 -29.57 20.89 10.92
C VAL A 364 -28.28 20.40 10.28
N CYS A 365 -27.24 20.15 11.09
CA CYS A 365 -26.02 19.51 10.63
C CYS A 365 -26.09 18.00 10.87
N ASP A 366 -25.83 17.20 9.82
CA ASP A 366 -25.70 15.74 9.89
C ASP A 366 -24.23 15.36 10.13
N ASP A 367 -23.74 15.59 11.35
CA ASP A 367 -22.43 15.13 11.79
C ASP A 367 -22.56 13.67 12.25
N ARG A 368 -22.64 12.72 11.30
CA ARG A 368 -22.67 11.28 11.60
C ARG A 368 -21.37 10.83 12.27
N VAL A 369 -21.30 11.00 13.59
CA VAL A 369 -20.24 10.44 14.44
C VAL A 369 -20.85 9.27 15.19
N ALA A 370 -20.42 8.06 14.84
CA ALA A 370 -20.77 6.86 15.58
C ALA A 370 -19.84 6.73 16.78
N GLU A 371 -20.37 6.89 17.99
CA GLU A 371 -19.63 6.71 19.23
C GLU A 371 -19.87 5.31 19.80
N GLY A 372 -18.78 4.63 20.16
CA GLY A 372 -18.82 3.27 20.69
C GLY A 372 -17.54 2.93 21.44
N VAL A 373 -17.56 1.85 22.20
CA VAL A 373 -16.43 1.40 23.02
C VAL A 373 -15.77 0.23 22.31
N LEU A 374 -14.46 0.34 22.02
CA LEU A 374 -13.67 -0.77 21.50
C LEU A 374 -13.22 -1.66 22.66
N THR A 375 -13.67 -2.90 22.66
CA THR A 375 -13.27 -3.93 23.63
C THR A 375 -12.21 -4.85 23.01
N MET A 376 -11.13 -5.08 23.75
CA MET A 376 -10.04 -5.99 23.37
C MET A 376 -9.80 -7.00 24.49
N GLN A 377 -10.40 -8.17 24.40
CA GLN A 377 -10.17 -9.27 25.34
C GLN A 377 -9.05 -10.19 24.85
N LYS A 378 -8.28 -10.75 25.78
CA LYS A 378 -7.19 -11.69 25.48
C LYS A 378 -7.78 -12.94 24.79
N ASN A 379 -7.31 -13.27 23.59
CA ASN A 379 -7.78 -14.37 22.73
C ASN A 379 -9.18 -14.21 22.09
N GLN A 380 -9.73 -13.00 22.01
CA GLN A 380 -10.95 -12.73 21.24
C GLN A 380 -10.71 -11.64 20.18
N HIS A 381 -11.53 -11.64 19.13
CA HIS A 381 -11.48 -10.58 18.13
C HIS A 381 -11.88 -9.23 18.76
N PRO A 382 -11.25 -8.11 18.33
CA PRO A 382 -11.66 -6.78 18.77
C PRO A 382 -13.15 -6.57 18.46
N LYS A 383 -13.91 -6.00 19.40
CA LYS A 383 -15.34 -5.77 19.21
C LYS A 383 -15.72 -4.36 19.64
N ILE A 384 -16.37 -3.62 18.75
CA ILE A 384 -16.97 -2.32 19.03
C ILE A 384 -18.39 -2.55 19.53
N VAL A 385 -18.68 -2.02 20.72
CA VAL A 385 -19.96 -2.16 21.40
C VAL A 385 -20.56 -0.83 21.79
N HIS A 386 -21.87 -0.81 21.97
CA HIS A 386 -22.56 0.36 22.51
C HIS A 386 -22.24 0.49 24.00
N GLN A 387 -22.21 1.71 24.54
CA GLN A 387 -21.86 1.97 25.95
C GLN A 387 -22.69 1.15 26.93
N ASN A 388 -23.98 0.94 26.63
CA ASN A 388 -24.90 0.16 27.47
C ASN A 388 -24.60 -1.34 27.50
N GLU A 389 -23.96 -1.88 26.45
CA GLU A 389 -23.61 -3.32 26.39
C GLU A 389 -22.29 -3.62 27.11
N LEU A 390 -21.44 -2.61 27.30
CA LEU A 390 -20.16 -2.75 27.98
C LEU A 390 -20.34 -3.34 29.38
N LEU A 391 -21.35 -2.89 30.10
CA LEU A 391 -21.71 -3.38 31.43
C LEU A 391 -22.03 -4.88 31.44
N VAL A 392 -22.82 -5.33 30.47
CA VAL A 392 -23.17 -6.75 30.32
C VAL A 392 -21.94 -7.58 29.92
N MET A 393 -21.07 -7.02 29.07
CA MET A 393 -19.87 -7.72 28.58
C MET A 393 -18.74 -7.84 29.60
N VAL A 394 -18.54 -6.82 30.44
CA VAL A 394 -17.47 -6.80 31.45
C VAL A 394 -17.89 -7.59 32.70
N GLY A 395 -19.19 -7.89 32.86
CA GLY A 395 -19.71 -8.61 34.03
C GLY A 395 -19.48 -7.85 35.34
N GLY A 396 -19.18 -6.55 35.24
CA GLY A 396 -18.86 -5.69 36.38
C GLY A 396 -20.13 -5.18 37.05
N GLU A 397 -20.11 -5.09 38.36
CA GLU A 397 -21.12 -4.36 39.12
C GLU A 397 -20.97 -2.86 38.85
N ASN A 398 -22.10 -2.15 38.70
CA ASN A 398 -22.07 -0.69 38.65
C ASN A 398 -21.63 -0.17 40.02
N HIS A 399 -20.44 0.41 40.08
CA HIS A 399 -19.99 1.12 41.27
C HIS A 399 -20.60 2.52 41.27
N GLU A 400 -21.64 2.72 42.07
CA GLU A 400 -22.18 4.05 42.32
C GLU A 400 -21.23 4.80 43.28
N VAL A 401 -20.42 5.68 42.70
CA VAL A 401 -19.50 6.51 43.48
C VAL A 401 -20.22 7.79 43.89
N GLN A 402 -20.56 7.87 45.17
CA GLN A 402 -21.08 9.08 45.79
C GLN A 402 -20.00 9.76 46.62
N PHE A 403 -19.88 11.06 46.47
CA PHE A 403 -19.02 11.89 47.30
C PHE A 403 -19.83 12.47 48.45
N ALA A 404 -19.22 12.57 49.62
CA ALA A 404 -19.85 13.15 50.79
C ALA A 404 -18.89 14.13 51.48
N TYR A 405 -19.37 15.32 51.79
CA TYR A 405 -18.61 16.36 52.47
C TYR A 405 -19.45 17.04 53.55
N CYS A 406 -18.91 17.16 54.75
CA CYS A 406 -19.52 17.94 55.82
C CYS A 406 -18.96 19.36 55.79
N CYS A 407 -19.75 20.32 55.32
CA CYS A 407 -19.36 21.72 55.19
C CYS A 407 -19.72 22.50 56.47
N PRO A 408 -18.75 23.05 57.22
CA PRO A 408 -19.04 23.98 58.31
C PRO A 408 -19.37 25.37 57.76
N VAL A 409 -20.42 26.00 58.28
CA VAL A 409 -20.85 27.36 57.93
C VAL A 409 -20.94 28.19 59.22
N ARG A 410 -20.41 29.42 59.21
CA ARG A 410 -20.39 30.30 60.40
C ARG A 410 -21.72 31.01 60.59
N VAL A 411 -22.18 31.08 61.83
CA VAL A 411 -23.37 31.85 62.24
C VAL A 411 -22.90 33.03 63.10
N SER A 412 -23.44 34.23 62.85
CA SER A 412 -23.15 35.43 63.66
C SER A 412 -24.03 35.49 64.92
N ASP A 413 -23.47 35.98 66.03
CA ASP A 413 -24.01 35.97 67.41
C ASP A 413 -25.33 36.77 67.67
N GLU A 414 -26.03 37.26 66.65
CA GLU A 414 -27.32 37.96 66.79
C GLU A 414 -28.54 37.03 66.57
N CYS A 415 -28.44 35.75 66.94
CA CYS A 415 -29.44 34.75 66.60
C CYS A 415 -29.86 33.87 67.79
N LYS A 416 -30.13 34.47 68.96
CA LYS A 416 -30.57 33.71 70.15
C LYS A 416 -32.05 33.74 70.50
N ASP A 417 -32.90 34.52 69.85
CA ASP A 417 -34.34 34.50 70.16
C ASP A 417 -35.21 34.77 68.93
N VAL A 418 -35.71 33.70 68.30
CA VAL A 418 -37.01 33.75 67.60
C VAL A 418 -37.74 32.43 67.89
N ALA A 419 -38.57 32.46 68.93
CA ALA A 419 -39.73 31.60 69.03
C ALA A 419 -40.77 32.05 67.98
N PRO A 420 -41.55 31.13 67.38
CA PRO A 420 -42.48 31.46 66.29
C PRO A 420 -43.67 32.27 66.83
N SER A 421 -43.96 33.42 66.21
CA SER A 421 -45.22 34.13 66.38
C SER A 421 -46.22 33.67 65.31
N PRO A 422 -47.50 33.41 65.67
CA PRO A 422 -48.50 32.94 64.72
C PRO A 422 -49.05 34.13 63.91
N GLY A 423 -48.85 34.11 62.59
CA GLY A 423 -49.35 35.14 61.67
C GLY A 423 -49.51 34.59 60.26
N GLU A 424 -50.66 34.91 59.65
CA GLU A 424 -51.33 34.28 58.50
C GLU A 424 -50.53 34.14 57.18
N ASN A 425 -50.84 33.03 56.47
CA ASN A 425 -50.70 32.78 55.02
C ASN A 425 -49.30 32.50 54.42
N THR A 426 -48.69 31.38 54.82
CA THR A 426 -47.62 30.70 54.07
C THR A 426 -47.85 29.17 54.02
N PRO A 427 -47.48 28.49 52.92
CA PRO A 427 -47.78 27.07 52.70
C PRO A 427 -47.03 26.14 53.70
N PRO A 428 -47.63 24.99 54.07
CA PRO A 428 -47.22 24.23 55.25
C PRO A 428 -46.07 23.26 54.93
N VAL A 429 -44.84 23.76 54.73
CA VAL A 429 -43.64 22.89 54.66
C VAL A 429 -42.42 23.50 55.38
N PHE A 430 -42.42 24.80 55.71
CA PHE A 430 -41.20 25.52 56.07
C PHE A 430 -40.79 25.54 57.56
N ASP A 431 -41.50 24.83 58.44
CA ASP A 431 -41.38 25.02 59.90
C ASP A 431 -40.31 24.19 60.63
N LYS A 432 -39.39 23.50 59.94
CA LYS A 432 -38.48 22.55 60.61
C LYS A 432 -36.99 22.91 60.64
N CYS A 433 -36.48 23.75 59.73
CA CYS A 433 -35.07 24.17 59.78
C CYS A 433 -34.82 25.55 59.10
N PRO A 434 -34.66 26.63 59.88
CA PRO A 434 -34.44 27.99 59.33
C PRO A 434 -33.22 28.10 58.43
N TRP A 435 -32.19 27.29 58.71
CA TRP A 435 -30.91 27.30 58.03
C TRP A 435 -30.97 26.75 56.60
N LEU A 436 -31.81 25.74 56.34
CA LEU A 436 -32.00 25.20 54.99
C LEU A 436 -32.80 26.16 54.09
N HIS A 437 -33.74 26.89 54.68
CA HIS A 437 -34.49 27.93 53.97
C HIS A 437 -33.59 29.09 53.50
N LEU A 438 -32.66 29.54 54.36
CA LEU A 438 -31.70 30.60 54.00
C LEU A 438 -30.76 30.13 52.88
N LEU A 439 -30.33 28.87 52.94
CA LEU A 439 -29.51 28.23 51.92
C LEU A 439 -30.23 28.16 50.57
N TYR A 440 -31.50 27.71 50.57
CA TYR A 440 -32.35 27.64 49.39
C TYR A 440 -32.54 29.00 48.72
N THR A 441 -32.83 30.04 49.53
CA THR A 441 -33.03 31.41 49.03
C THR A 441 -31.77 31.96 48.37
N LYS A 442 -30.59 31.66 48.92
CA LYS A 442 -29.33 32.10 48.33
C LYS A 442 -29.00 31.35 47.04
N LEU A 443 -29.14 30.02 47.05
CA LEU A 443 -28.81 29.19 45.89
C LEU A 443 -29.76 29.44 44.72
N SER A 444 -31.05 29.65 44.97
CA SER A 444 -32.05 29.96 43.91
C SER A 444 -31.80 31.30 43.22
N ASN A 445 -31.09 32.23 43.87
CA ASN A 445 -30.69 33.50 43.25
C ASN A 445 -29.45 33.33 42.35
N ASP A 446 -28.55 32.40 42.68
CA ASP A 446 -27.28 32.19 41.97
C ASP A 446 -27.38 31.14 40.84
N PHE A 447 -28.40 30.26 40.86
CA PHE A 447 -28.66 29.30 39.78
C PHE A 447 -30.15 29.32 39.38
N GLN A 448 -30.45 29.87 38.20
CA GLN A 448 -31.81 29.93 37.65
C GLN A 448 -32.16 28.73 36.74
N ASP A 449 -31.16 27.93 36.37
CA ASP A 449 -31.28 26.84 35.38
C ASP A 449 -31.27 25.43 35.99
N VAL A 450 -31.56 25.29 37.29
CA VAL A 450 -31.40 24.02 38.03
C VAL A 450 -32.68 23.68 38.80
N THR A 451 -33.05 22.39 38.86
CA THR A 451 -34.23 21.96 39.60
C THR A 451 -33.94 21.77 41.09
N TYR A 452 -34.80 22.36 41.92
CA TYR A 452 -34.71 22.27 43.38
C TYR A 452 -35.88 21.47 43.94
N GLN A 453 -35.58 20.58 44.89
CA GLN A 453 -36.60 19.92 45.72
C GLN A 453 -36.24 20.14 47.20
N ASN A 454 -37.20 20.60 48.00
CA ASN A 454 -36.99 20.88 49.42
C ASN A 454 -38.10 20.22 50.25
N ASP A 455 -37.71 19.21 51.02
CA ASP A 455 -38.63 18.43 51.86
C ASP A 455 -38.62 18.89 53.33
N GLY A 456 -38.06 20.07 53.62
CA GLY A 456 -37.99 20.68 54.96
C GLY A 456 -36.80 20.21 55.79
N ASP A 457 -36.39 18.94 55.67
CA ASP A 457 -35.21 18.37 56.36
C ASP A 457 -33.99 18.19 55.44
N ARG A 458 -34.20 18.25 54.12
CA ARG A 458 -33.17 18.09 53.09
C ARG A 458 -33.47 18.99 51.90
N LEU A 459 -32.42 19.58 51.33
CA LEU A 459 -32.48 20.32 50.07
C LEU A 459 -31.73 19.51 49.00
N GLN A 460 -32.37 19.24 47.87
CA GLN A 460 -31.82 18.53 46.74
C GLN A 460 -31.73 19.45 45.51
N ILE A 461 -30.61 19.37 44.81
CA ILE A 461 -30.24 20.14 43.61
C ILE A 461 -29.65 19.13 42.62
N GLU A 462 -30.43 18.68 41.64
CA GLU A 462 -30.08 17.55 40.78
C GLU A 462 -29.65 16.31 41.62
N SER A 463 -28.42 15.79 41.45
CA SER A 463 -27.89 14.72 42.32
C SER A 463 -27.26 15.18 43.63
N PHE A 464 -27.13 16.50 43.86
CA PHE A 464 -26.55 17.06 45.09
C PHE A 464 -27.62 17.20 46.19
N THR A 465 -27.41 16.56 47.34
CA THR A 465 -28.31 16.63 48.50
C THR A 465 -27.59 17.24 49.69
N VAL A 466 -28.21 18.21 50.35
CA VAL A 466 -27.70 18.86 51.56
C VAL A 466 -28.70 18.77 52.72
N SER A 467 -28.18 18.47 53.90
CA SER A 467 -28.95 18.33 55.14
C SER A 467 -28.16 18.85 56.34
N VAL A 468 -28.85 19.31 57.38
CA VAL A 468 -28.18 19.77 58.62
C VAL A 468 -27.64 18.57 59.39
N CYS A 469 -26.36 18.60 59.74
CA CYS A 469 -25.67 17.52 60.45
C CYS A 469 -25.84 17.66 61.96
N LEU A 470 -26.80 16.92 62.53
CA LEU A 470 -27.08 16.90 63.97
C LEU A 470 -26.20 15.91 64.77
N LYS A 471 -25.32 15.15 64.11
CA LYS A 471 -24.48 14.12 64.76
C LYS A 471 -23.18 14.74 65.30
N GLU A 472 -22.92 14.58 66.60
CA GLU A 472 -21.67 15.04 67.23
C GLU A 472 -20.42 14.39 66.63
N LYS A 473 -20.51 13.11 66.24
CA LYS A 473 -19.46 12.37 65.49
C LYS A 473 -19.96 12.04 64.09
N CYS A 474 -19.66 12.90 63.12
CA CYS A 474 -19.98 12.68 61.72
C CYS A 474 -18.75 12.10 60.97
N PRO A 475 -18.90 10.97 60.24
CA PRO A 475 -17.79 10.35 59.52
C PRO A 475 -17.24 11.21 58.36
N HIS A 476 -17.99 12.22 57.91
CA HIS A 476 -17.60 13.11 56.81
C HIS A 476 -17.02 14.46 57.27
N ARG A 477 -16.80 14.64 58.59
CA ARG A 477 -16.22 15.87 59.17
C ARG A 477 -14.70 15.77 59.19
N THR A 478 -14.03 16.49 58.30
CA THR A 478 -12.58 16.38 58.09
C THR A 478 -11.70 17.35 58.89
N HIS A 479 -12.29 18.19 59.76
CA HIS A 479 -11.52 19.05 60.68
C HIS A 479 -12.18 19.10 62.07
N VAL A 480 -11.43 18.68 63.09
CA VAL A 480 -11.63 19.12 64.49
C VAL A 480 -10.48 20.08 64.78
N SER A 481 -10.68 21.37 64.52
CA SER A 481 -9.77 22.41 64.99
C SER A 481 -10.17 22.79 66.43
N PRO A 482 -9.24 22.81 67.42
CA PRO A 482 -9.59 23.00 68.83
C PRO A 482 -9.97 24.43 69.24
N ASP A 483 -9.91 25.40 68.34
CA ASP A 483 -10.17 26.81 68.68
C ASP A 483 -11.22 27.42 67.76
N SER A 484 -12.38 27.77 68.30
CA SER A 484 -13.03 29.07 68.04
C SER A 484 -14.33 29.21 68.81
N THR A 485 -14.44 30.34 69.51
CA THR A 485 -15.60 30.88 70.22
C THR A 485 -16.69 31.38 69.28
N SER A 486 -17.01 30.65 68.20
CA SER A 486 -18.06 31.01 67.22
C SER A 486 -18.91 29.79 66.86
N GLU A 487 -20.23 29.86 67.06
CA GLU A 487 -21.17 28.77 66.76
C GLU A 487 -21.18 28.45 65.25
N THR A 488 -20.87 27.20 64.89
CA THR A 488 -20.83 26.73 63.49
C THR A 488 -21.91 25.68 63.24
N VAL A 489 -22.69 25.87 62.18
CA VAL A 489 -23.67 24.88 61.71
C VAL A 489 -23.00 24.02 60.65
N ASN A 490 -23.11 22.70 60.78
CA ASN A 490 -22.50 21.76 59.85
C ASN A 490 -23.57 21.21 58.91
N PHE A 491 -23.28 21.17 57.60
CA PHE A 491 -24.16 20.62 56.58
C PHE A 491 -23.53 19.39 55.93
N CYS A 492 -24.21 18.24 56.00
CA CYS A 492 -23.84 17.05 55.25
C CYS A 492 -24.32 17.17 53.80
N CYS A 493 -23.37 17.24 52.88
CA CYS A 493 -23.57 17.30 51.44
C CYS A 493 -23.21 15.94 50.83
N VAL A 494 -24.05 15.39 49.95
CA VAL A 494 -23.79 14.15 49.21
C VAL A 494 -24.13 14.36 47.73
N TRP A 495 -23.29 13.88 46.81
CA TRP A 495 -23.54 14.02 45.37
C TRP A 495 -22.96 12.88 44.54
N SER A 496 -23.50 12.69 43.33
CA SER A 496 -22.96 11.76 42.33
C SER A 496 -21.78 12.38 41.57
N MET A 497 -20.86 11.54 41.09
CA MET A 497 -19.72 11.96 40.27
C MET A 497 -20.12 12.77 39.02
N VAL A 498 -21.31 12.50 38.45
CA VAL A 498 -21.83 13.20 37.27
C VAL A 498 -21.95 14.72 37.50
N ASP A 499 -22.30 15.14 38.73
CA ASP A 499 -22.53 16.54 39.08
C ASP A 499 -21.40 17.12 39.95
N GLU A 500 -20.20 16.56 39.91
CA GLU A 500 -19.08 17.01 40.75
C GLU A 500 -18.79 18.52 40.59
N LYS A 501 -18.84 19.05 39.37
CA LYS A 501 -18.64 20.49 39.12
C LYS A 501 -19.73 21.36 39.75
N LEU A 502 -20.99 20.91 39.67
CA LEU A 502 -22.11 21.60 40.30
C LEU A 502 -21.96 21.57 41.82
N ALA A 503 -21.65 20.41 42.38
CA ALA A 503 -21.43 20.21 43.81
C ALA A 503 -20.34 21.14 44.37
N TRP A 504 -19.19 21.25 43.71
CA TRP A 504 -18.11 22.14 44.16
C TRP A 504 -18.49 23.62 44.07
N ARG A 505 -19.29 24.02 43.08
CA ARG A 505 -19.82 25.40 43.01
C ARG A 505 -20.75 25.69 44.18
N VAL A 506 -21.68 24.77 44.48
CA VAL A 506 -22.59 24.89 45.63
C VAL A 506 -21.79 24.94 46.94
N ILE A 507 -20.84 24.03 47.15
CA ILE A 507 -19.98 24.01 48.35
C ILE A 507 -19.15 25.29 48.47
N SER A 508 -18.66 25.85 47.36
CA SER A 508 -17.92 27.12 47.39
C SER A 508 -18.80 28.28 47.86
N ILE A 509 -20.07 28.31 47.45
CA ILE A 509 -21.03 29.32 47.92
C ILE A 509 -21.30 29.10 49.42
N MET A 510 -21.47 27.84 49.86
CA MET A 510 -21.66 27.48 51.26
C MET A 510 -20.49 27.88 52.17
N LYS A 511 -19.25 27.74 51.70
CA LYS A 511 -18.06 28.15 52.48
C LYS A 511 -17.95 29.67 52.65
N ASN A 512 -18.49 30.43 51.70
CA ASN A 512 -18.48 31.89 51.71
C ASN A 512 -19.76 32.51 52.32
N LEU A 513 -20.67 31.67 52.84
CA LEU A 513 -21.91 32.11 53.48
C LEU A 513 -21.66 32.46 54.94
N GLU A 514 -21.93 33.72 55.31
CA GLU A 514 -22.25 34.11 56.69
C GLU A 514 -23.77 34.12 56.83
N LEU A 515 -24.31 33.24 57.68
CA LEU A 515 -25.75 33.19 57.92
C LEU A 515 -26.13 34.33 58.88
N ARG A 516 -26.65 35.43 58.32
CA ARG A 516 -27.28 36.52 59.09
C ARG A 516 -28.80 36.44 58.91
N THR A 517 -29.54 36.26 60.00
CA THR A 517 -30.99 36.47 60.00
C THR A 517 -31.26 37.97 59.98
N ARG A 518 -32.20 38.42 59.14
CA ARG A 518 -32.60 39.82 59.04
C ARG A 518 -33.72 40.14 60.00
#